data_AF-A0A177C1V7-F1
#
_entry.id   AF-A0A177C1V7-F1
#
_cell.length_a   1.000
_cell.length_b   1.000
_cell.length_c   1.000
_cell.angle_alpha   90.00
_cell.angle_beta   90.00
_cell.angle_gamma   90.00
#
_symmetry.space_group_name_H-M   'P 1'
#
loop_
_entity.id
_entity.type
_entity.pdbx_description
1 polymer ?
#
loop_
_entity_poly.entity_id
_entity_poly.type
_entity_poly.pdbx_seq_one_letter_code
_entity_poly.pdbx_strand_id
1 'polypeptide(L)'
;FDETYGTNYKDLEAWQHFCADVGIEPIPESIKKCKKALKKVFINIFDFIAVQKRLKPAPPRRFRAVHELAHYSIESIKIYPLELAKKETFHRALLQVLF
;
A
#
# COMPACT_ATOMS: atom_id res chain seq x y z
N PHE A 1 0.39 -5.92 8.23
CA PHE A 1 -0.81 -5.14 7.86
C PHE A 1 -1.93 -5.46 8.81
N ASP A 2 -2.31 -6.73 8.97
CA ASP A 2 -3.35 -7.12 9.93
C ASP A 2 -3.03 -6.71 11.38
N GLU A 3 -1.77 -6.75 11.81
CA GLU A 3 -1.34 -6.21 13.11
C GLU A 3 -1.56 -4.69 13.25
N THR A 4 -1.53 -3.95 12.14
CA THR A 4 -1.59 -2.47 12.11
C THR A 4 -3.00 -1.95 11.90
N TYR A 5 -3.76 -2.58 10.99
CA TYR A 5 -5.08 -2.13 10.54
C TYR A 5 -6.21 -3.09 10.93
N GLY A 6 -5.89 -4.19 11.61
CA GLY A 6 -6.83 -5.25 11.94
C GLY A 6 -7.25 -6.08 10.72
N THR A 7 -8.11 -7.06 10.97
CA THR A 7 -8.68 -7.96 9.95
C THR A 7 -10.10 -7.55 9.53
N ASN A 8 -10.71 -6.57 10.21
CA ASN A 8 -12.05 -6.07 9.92
C ASN A 8 -12.04 -5.15 8.69
N TYR A 9 -12.17 -5.73 7.52
CA TYR A 9 -12.20 -5.00 6.24
C TYR A 9 -13.44 -4.11 6.03
N LYS A 10 -14.42 -4.12 6.94
CA LYS A 10 -15.58 -3.21 6.94
C LYS A 10 -15.37 -1.97 7.81
N ASP A 11 -14.22 -1.87 8.48
CA ASP A 11 -13.87 -0.73 9.32
C ASP A 11 -13.36 0.45 8.47
N LEU A 12 -14.12 1.54 8.43
CA LEU A 12 -13.74 2.74 7.69
C LEU A 12 -12.46 3.39 8.26
N GLU A 13 -12.29 3.42 9.58
CA GLU A 13 -11.14 4.07 10.22
C GLU A 13 -9.85 3.37 9.82
N ALA A 14 -9.87 2.03 9.78
CA ALA A 14 -8.73 1.24 9.28
C ALA A 14 -8.36 1.62 7.83
N TRP A 15 -9.35 1.78 6.94
CA TRP A 15 -9.09 2.21 5.56
C TRP A 15 -8.59 3.66 5.46
N GLN A 16 -9.05 4.55 6.34
CA GLN A 16 -8.66 5.95 6.36
C GLN A 16 -7.25 6.13 6.91
N HIS A 17 -6.91 5.45 8.01
CA HIS A 17 -5.56 5.37 8.54
C HIS A 17 -4.59 4.85 7.48
N PHE A 18 -4.99 3.77 6.79
CA PHE A 18 -4.16 3.26 5.71
C PHE A 18 -3.98 4.25 4.55
N CYS A 19 -5.01 5.01 4.20
CA CYS A 19 -4.89 6.08 3.20
C CYS A 19 -3.90 7.17 3.64
N ALA A 20 -3.92 7.56 4.92
CA ALA A 20 -2.98 8.54 5.47
C ALA A 20 -1.53 8.02 5.42
N ASP A 21 -1.29 6.77 5.83
CA ASP A 21 0.05 6.17 5.87
C ASP A 21 0.73 6.08 4.50
N VAL A 22 -0.06 6.01 3.43
CA VAL A 22 0.43 6.01 2.05
C VAL A 22 0.37 7.39 1.39
N GLY A 23 0.08 8.44 2.17
CA GLY A 23 0.08 9.83 1.73
C GLY A 23 -1.08 10.19 0.80
N ILE A 24 -2.27 9.64 1.02
CA ILE A 24 -3.50 10.10 0.34
C ILE A 24 -4.10 11.24 1.15
N GLU A 25 -4.14 12.42 0.54
CA GLU A 25 -4.84 13.60 1.04
C GLU A 25 -5.70 14.22 -0.08
N PRO A 26 -6.94 14.67 0.22
CA PRO A 26 -7.64 14.51 1.50
C PRO A 26 -8.02 13.04 1.78
N ILE A 27 -8.12 12.69 3.06
CA ILE A 27 -8.53 11.33 3.49
C ILE A 27 -9.96 11.07 3.02
N PRO A 28 -10.24 9.97 2.28
CA PRO A 28 -11.58 9.74 1.77
C PRO A 28 -12.58 9.32 2.85
N GLU A 29 -13.82 9.74 2.72
CA GLU A 29 -14.89 9.53 3.73
C GLU A 29 -15.61 8.18 3.61
N SER A 30 -15.21 7.31 2.69
CA SER A 30 -15.84 5.99 2.56
C SER A 30 -14.87 4.93 2.07
N ILE A 31 -15.11 3.67 2.48
CA ILE A 31 -14.28 2.52 2.12
C ILE A 31 -14.13 2.39 0.60
N LYS A 32 -15.21 2.65 -0.15
CA LYS A 32 -15.20 2.61 -1.61
C LYS A 32 -14.28 3.69 -2.19
N LYS A 33 -14.31 4.91 -1.64
CA LYS A 33 -13.41 6.00 -2.04
C LYS A 33 -11.96 5.69 -1.65
N CYS A 34 -11.70 5.16 -0.44
CA CYS A 34 -10.37 4.72 0.01
C CYS A 34 -9.77 3.70 -0.95
N LYS A 35 -10.49 2.60 -1.24
CA LYS A 35 -10.06 1.57 -2.20
C LYS A 35 -9.77 2.15 -3.59
N LYS A 36 -10.57 3.11 -4.06
CA LYS A 36 -10.35 3.77 -5.35
C LYS A 36 -9.09 4.65 -5.35
N ALA A 37 -8.82 5.34 -4.24
CA ALA A 37 -7.62 6.16 -4.08
C ALA A 37 -6.35 5.30 -4.01
N LEU A 38 -6.39 4.21 -3.22
CA LEU A 38 -5.28 3.26 -3.07
C LEU A 38 -4.85 2.61 -4.40
N LYS A 39 -5.78 2.35 -5.31
CA LYS A 39 -5.45 1.86 -6.67
C LYS A 39 -4.57 2.83 -7.48
N LYS A 40 -4.54 4.12 -7.14
CA LYS A 40 -3.70 5.15 -7.76
C LYS A 40 -2.43 5.44 -6.96
N VAL A 41 -2.14 4.61 -5.96
CA VAL A 41 -0.91 4.68 -5.18
C VAL A 41 0.04 3.64 -5.76
N PHE A 42 1.18 4.11 -6.25
CA PHE A 42 2.27 3.27 -6.73
C PHE A 42 3.40 3.38 -5.70
N ILE A 43 3.46 2.44 -4.76
CA ILE A 43 4.51 2.35 -3.74
C ILE A 43 5.01 0.91 -3.69
N ASN A 44 6.25 0.71 -3.28
CA ASN A 44 6.78 -0.64 -3.05
C ASN A 44 6.37 -1.13 -1.66
N ILE A 45 5.84 -2.36 -1.58
CA ILE A 45 5.32 -2.93 -0.32
C ILE A 45 6.43 -3.11 0.72
N PHE A 46 7.66 -3.49 0.32
CA PHE A 46 8.78 -3.60 1.27
C PHE A 46 9.18 -2.25 1.84
N ASP A 47 9.20 -1.20 1.01
CA ASP A 47 9.52 0.14 1.50
C ASP A 47 8.43 0.64 2.45
N PHE A 48 7.16 0.34 2.17
CA PHE A 48 6.07 0.64 3.08
C PHE A 48 6.21 -0.08 4.42
N ILE A 49 6.50 -1.39 4.42
CA ILE A 49 6.75 -2.16 5.64
C ILE A 49 7.95 -1.59 6.40
N ALA A 50 9.00 -1.17 5.71
CA ALA A 50 10.17 -0.55 6.34
C ALA A 50 9.82 0.78 7.02
N VAL A 51 8.94 1.59 6.43
CA VAL A 51 8.39 2.80 7.08
C VAL A 51 7.60 2.45 8.34
N GLN A 52 6.70 1.46 8.25
CA GLN A 52 5.90 0.99 9.38
C GLN A 52 6.76 0.47 10.54
N LYS A 53 7.87 -0.22 10.22
CA LYS A 53 8.89 -0.68 11.19
C LYS A 53 9.86 0.42 11.65
N ARG A 54 9.64 1.68 11.26
CA ARG A 54 10.50 2.84 11.55
C ARG A 54 11.96 2.67 11.08
N LEU A 55 12.18 1.81 10.10
CA LEU A 55 13.48 1.61 9.44
C LEU A 55 13.71 2.65 8.32
N LYS A 56 12.65 3.35 7.89
CA LYS A 56 12.66 4.42 6.89
C LYS A 56 11.73 5.57 7.28
N PRO A 57 11.99 6.80 6.83
CA PRO A 57 11.08 7.93 7.05
C PRO A 57 9.77 7.76 6.29
N ALA A 58 8.66 8.20 6.91
CA ALA A 58 7.35 8.31 6.27
C ALA A 58 7.23 9.66 5.51
N PRO A 59 6.41 9.74 4.45
CA PRO A 59 5.69 8.64 3.79
C PRO A 59 6.61 7.81 2.87
N PRO A 60 6.22 6.58 2.49
CA PRO A 60 6.97 5.76 1.53
C PRO A 60 7.15 6.48 0.19
N ARG A 61 8.21 6.13 -0.55
CA ARG A 61 8.45 6.64 -1.90
C ARG A 61 7.27 6.31 -2.81
N ARG A 62 6.65 7.34 -3.39
CA ARG A 62 5.57 7.24 -4.37
C ARG A 62 6.10 7.41 -5.78
N PHE A 63 5.72 6.49 -6.65
CA PHE A 63 6.02 6.51 -8.08
C PHE A 63 4.88 7.17 -8.83
N ARG A 64 5.18 7.76 -10.00
CA ARG A 64 4.17 8.43 -10.83
C ARG A 64 3.41 7.43 -11.69
N ALA A 65 4.03 6.30 -12.01
CA ALA A 65 3.46 5.26 -12.86
C ALA A 65 3.86 3.85 -12.42
N VAL A 66 3.08 2.86 -12.86
CA VAL A 66 3.32 1.43 -12.59
C VAL A 66 4.67 0.96 -13.14
N HIS A 67 5.09 1.43 -14.31
CA HIS A 67 6.36 1.03 -14.92
C HIS A 67 7.57 1.53 -14.10
N GLU A 68 7.49 2.72 -13.50
CA GLU A 68 8.54 3.23 -12.61
C GLU A 68 8.66 2.37 -11.35
N LEU A 69 7.51 1.98 -10.77
CA LEU A 69 7.47 1.05 -9.64
C LEU A 69 8.05 -0.32 -10.02
N ALA A 70 7.73 -0.83 -11.22
CA ALA A 70 8.25 -2.10 -11.71
C ALA A 70 9.76 -2.08 -11.85
N HIS A 71 10.29 -1.08 -12.56
CA HIS A 71 11.72 -0.89 -12.78
C HIS A 71 12.47 -0.84 -11.44
N TYR A 72 12.02 0.02 -10.53
CA TYR A 72 12.61 0.12 -9.20
C TYR A 72 12.55 -1.19 -8.43
N SER A 73 11.43 -1.91 -8.49
CA SER A 73 11.25 -3.16 -7.74
C SER A 73 12.15 -4.27 -8.26
N ILE A 74 12.39 -4.32 -9.58
CA ILE A 74 13.32 -5.27 -10.21
C ILE A 74 14.76 -4.91 -9.88
N GLU A 75 15.16 -3.65 -10.11
CA GLU A 75 16.54 -3.18 -9.86
C GLU A 75 16.95 -3.35 -8.40
N SER A 76 16.03 -3.09 -7.46
CA SER A 76 16.29 -3.22 -6.03
C SER A 76 16.01 -4.62 -5.47
N ILE A 77 15.55 -5.57 -6.30
CA ILE A 77 15.19 -6.94 -5.91
C ILE A 77 14.12 -6.93 -4.79
N LYS A 78 13.18 -5.98 -4.85
CA LYS A 78 12.09 -5.79 -3.90
C LYS A 78 10.76 -6.24 -4.49
N ILE A 79 10.67 -7.52 -4.86
CA ILE A 79 9.48 -8.12 -5.46
C ILE A 79 8.67 -8.80 -4.36
N TYR A 80 7.49 -8.25 -4.04
CA TYR A 80 6.64 -8.81 -3.01
C TYR A 80 5.90 -10.06 -3.53
N PRO A 81 5.94 -11.21 -2.82
CA PRO A 81 5.31 -12.44 -3.30
C PRO A 81 3.80 -12.31 -3.53
N LEU A 82 3.33 -12.71 -4.71
CA LEU A 82 1.92 -12.63 -5.10
C LEU A 82 0.99 -13.40 -4.15
N GLU A 83 1.42 -14.58 -3.70
CA GLU A 83 0.65 -15.42 -2.79
C GLU A 83 0.44 -14.74 -1.43
N LEU A 84 1.45 -14.04 -0.91
CA LEU A 84 1.31 -13.26 0.32
C LEU A 84 0.38 -12.07 0.12
N ALA A 85 0.45 -11.42 -1.04
CA ALA A 85 -0.41 -10.28 -1.32
C ALA A 85 -1.89 -10.64 -1.51
N LYS A 86 -2.19 -11.87 -1.94
CA LYS A 86 -3.57 -12.36 -2.12
C LYS A 86 -4.22 -12.88 -0.84
N LYS A 87 -3.43 -13.29 0.16
CA LYS A 87 -3.93 -13.84 1.43
C LYS A 87 -4.66 -12.82 2.29
N GLU A 88 -4.24 -11.56 2.25
CA GLU A 88 -4.77 -10.52 3.14
C GLU A 88 -5.37 -9.33 2.37
N THR A 89 -6.50 -8.82 2.89
CA THR A 89 -7.32 -7.83 2.18
C THR A 89 -6.62 -6.49 1.98
N PHE A 90 -5.85 -6.04 2.97
CA PHE A 90 -5.09 -4.79 2.88
C PHE A 90 -3.82 -4.92 2.03
N HIS A 91 -3.17 -6.09 2.03
CA HIS A 91 -2.06 -6.36 1.12
C HIS A 91 -2.52 -6.33 -0.34
N ARG A 92 -3.70 -6.90 -0.63
CA ARG A 92 -4.30 -6.82 -1.97
C ARG A 92 -4.63 -5.39 -2.40
N ALA A 93 -4.89 -4.49 -1.47
CA ALA A 93 -5.24 -3.10 -1.80
C ALA A 93 -4.05 -2.28 -2.33
N LEU A 94 -2.80 -2.70 -2.04
CA LEU A 94 -1.59 -2.14 -2.65
C LEU A 94 -1.00 -3.01 -3.76
N LEU A 95 -1.58 -4.19 -4.01
CA LEU A 95 -1.14 -5.03 -5.11
C LEU A 95 -1.39 -4.30 -6.43
N GLN A 96 -0.30 -3.85 -7.04
CA GLN A 96 -0.25 -3.47 -8.44
C GLN A 96 0.30 -4.69 -9.18
N VAL A 97 -0.49 -5.27 -10.10
CA VAL A 97 -0.01 -6.37 -10.93
C VAL A 97 1.00 -5.78 -11.92
N LEU A 98 2.28 -6.06 -11.68
CA LEU A 98 3.39 -5.63 -12.51
C LEU A 98 3.58 -6.64 -13.66
N PHE A 99 2.56 -6.75 -14.51
CA PHE A 99 2.48 -7.60 -15.72
C PHE A 99 2.68 -9.11 -15.50
#